data_AF-D2ARN5-F1
#
_entry.id   AF-D2ARN5-F1
#
_cell.length_a   1.000
_cell.length_b   1.000
_cell.length_c   1.000
_cell.angle_alpha   90.00
_cell.angle_beta   90.00
_cell.angle_gamma   90.00
#
_symmetry.space_group_name_H-M   'P 1'
#
loop_
_entity.id
_entity.type
_entity.pdbx_description
1 polymer ?
#
loop_
_entity_poly.entity_id
_entity_poly.type
_entity_poly.pdbx_seq_one_letter_code
_entity_poly.pdbx_strand_id
1 'polypeptide(L)'
;MADHEQAFPFPFFGAGEANYYMWAEVHVRFAREPTSSQRAAIADAVPVPLRGAVDWCEGRQLMVASGLFLHGAVVRAYPAAAGEPDRIGEDGWLYAAPSRIAALNADIEAWLRRIHGECPVLAAYRAEDPDSGGTRLSAWHDWSLARLPGLLPELERVLDHSGHATSMARGIMAMARRASRLPRLGVFAGDVMSWTDGPA
;
A
#
# COMPACT_ATOMS: atom_id res chain seq x y z
N MET A 1 -9.41 27.92 0.49
CA MET A 1 -8.45 26.85 0.82
C MET A 1 -9.28 25.67 1.29
N ALA A 2 -9.43 24.65 0.44
CA ALA A 2 -10.16 23.45 0.84
C ALA A 2 -9.38 22.76 1.96
N ASP A 3 -10.08 22.39 3.02
CA ASP A 3 -9.50 21.81 4.22
C ASP A 3 -8.83 20.48 3.86
N HIS A 4 -7.50 20.40 3.98
CA HIS A 4 -6.72 19.20 3.63
C HIS A 4 -7.11 17.98 4.50
N GLU A 5 -7.88 18.17 5.58
CA GLU A 5 -8.49 17.09 6.34
C GLU A 5 -9.62 16.37 5.60
N GLN A 6 -10.32 17.02 4.67
CA GLN A 6 -11.39 16.39 3.88
C GLN A 6 -10.86 15.60 2.65
N ALA A 7 -9.61 15.79 2.26
CA ALA A 7 -9.08 15.22 1.01
C ALA A 7 -8.71 13.73 1.11
N PHE A 8 -8.32 13.25 2.30
CA PHE A 8 -7.82 11.89 2.50
C PHE A 8 -8.49 11.23 3.71
N PRO A 9 -9.23 10.12 3.52
CA PRO A 9 -10.07 9.56 4.59
C PRO A 9 -9.29 8.79 5.68
N PHE A 10 -8.07 8.34 5.39
CA PHE A 10 -7.20 7.60 6.30
C PHE A 10 -5.76 7.57 5.77
N PRO A 11 -4.74 7.22 6.59
CA PRO A 11 -3.35 7.13 6.12
C PRO A 11 -3.14 6.01 5.09
N PHE A 12 -2.59 6.35 3.93
CA PHE A 12 -2.14 5.42 2.90
C PHE A 12 -0.65 5.65 2.57
N PHE A 13 0.19 4.75 3.06
CA PHE A 13 1.64 4.75 2.82
C PHE A 13 1.95 4.07 1.48
N GLY A 14 2.80 4.69 0.65
CA GLY A 14 3.03 4.24 -0.73
C GLY A 14 1.98 4.73 -1.73
N ALA A 15 1.09 5.66 -1.38
CA ALA A 15 0.11 6.26 -2.29
C ALA A 15 0.77 7.02 -3.46
N GLY A 16 0.12 7.02 -4.62
CA GLY A 16 0.62 7.67 -5.85
C GLY A 16 0.78 6.72 -7.03
N GLU A 17 1.70 7.04 -7.94
CA GLU A 17 1.93 6.29 -9.17
C GLU A 17 3.09 5.30 -8.96
N ALA A 18 2.77 4.05 -8.64
CA ALA A 18 3.77 3.00 -8.52
C ALA A 18 4.10 2.42 -9.88
N ASN A 19 5.39 2.20 -10.12
CA ASN A 19 5.82 1.27 -11.14
C ASN A 19 5.84 -0.14 -10.55
N TYR A 20 5.61 -1.13 -11.41
CA TYR A 20 5.61 -2.53 -11.03
C TYR A 20 6.53 -3.30 -11.97
N TYR A 21 7.22 -4.31 -11.44
CA TYR A 21 7.99 -5.24 -12.26
C TYR A 21 7.28 -6.60 -12.30
N MET A 22 7.18 -7.31 -11.18
CA MET A 22 6.56 -8.65 -11.18
C MET A 22 5.21 -8.72 -10.46
N TRP A 23 5.04 -7.97 -9.38
CA TRP A 23 3.91 -8.10 -8.47
C TRP A 23 3.48 -6.74 -7.89
N ALA A 24 2.28 -6.71 -7.32
CA ALA A 24 1.77 -5.62 -6.53
C ALA A 24 1.14 -6.17 -5.26
N GLU A 25 1.39 -5.54 -4.11
CA GLU A 25 0.86 -5.95 -2.81
C GLU A 25 0.35 -4.73 -2.04
N VAL A 26 -0.85 -4.85 -1.48
CA VAL A 26 -1.47 -3.82 -0.66
C VAL A 26 -1.96 -4.46 0.64
N HIS A 27 -1.53 -3.87 1.74
CA HIS A 27 -1.96 -4.18 3.10
C HIS A 27 -2.97 -3.15 3.57
N VAL A 28 -4.01 -3.62 4.25
CA VAL A 28 -5.04 -2.79 4.86
C VAL A 28 -5.27 -3.26 6.28
N ARG A 29 -5.12 -2.33 7.23
CA ARG A 29 -5.49 -2.55 8.62
C ARG A 29 -6.77 -1.78 8.92
N PHE A 30 -7.79 -2.49 9.40
CA PHE A 30 -9.06 -1.89 9.78
C PHE A 30 -9.06 -1.45 11.25
N ALA A 31 -9.78 -0.37 11.57
CA ALA A 31 -9.91 0.15 12.93
C ALA A 31 -10.60 -0.86 13.87
N ARG A 32 -11.50 -1.68 13.32
CA ARG A 32 -12.13 -2.83 13.98
C ARG A 32 -12.13 -4.04 13.06
N GLU A 33 -12.41 -5.20 13.61
CA GLU A 33 -12.59 -6.41 12.81
C GLU A 33 -13.84 -6.24 11.91
N PRO A 34 -13.70 -6.43 10.57
CA PRO A 34 -14.85 -6.45 9.68
C PRO A 34 -15.69 -7.71 9.93
N THR A 35 -17.01 -7.59 9.84
CA THR A 35 -17.91 -8.76 9.90
C THR A 35 -17.74 -9.64 8.66
N SER A 36 -18.23 -10.88 8.70
CA SER A 36 -18.17 -11.78 7.52
C SER A 36 -18.82 -11.18 6.27
N SER A 37 -19.93 -10.45 6.41
CA SER A 37 -20.57 -9.75 5.29
C SER A 37 -19.71 -8.61 4.74
N GLN A 38 -19.07 -7.84 5.61
CA GLN A 38 -18.14 -6.78 5.21
C GLN A 38 -16.91 -7.38 4.52
N ARG A 39 -16.35 -8.48 5.04
CA ARG A 39 -15.20 -9.17 4.41
C ARG A 39 -15.53 -9.63 2.99
N ALA A 40 -16.72 -10.19 2.79
CA ALA A 40 -17.19 -10.60 1.45
C ALA A 40 -17.30 -9.39 0.51
N ALA A 41 -17.96 -8.31 0.94
CA ALA A 41 -18.10 -7.09 0.14
C ALA A 41 -16.74 -6.45 -0.22
N ILE A 42 -15.80 -6.45 0.74
CA ILE A 42 -14.44 -5.94 0.56
C ILE A 42 -13.67 -6.79 -0.46
N ALA A 43 -13.74 -8.12 -0.35
CA ALA A 43 -13.07 -9.06 -1.24
C ALA A 43 -13.62 -8.97 -2.68
N ASP A 44 -14.94 -8.86 -2.83
CA ASP A 44 -15.59 -8.72 -4.14
C ASP A 44 -15.20 -7.41 -4.85
N ALA A 45 -14.84 -6.39 -4.08
CA ALA A 45 -14.42 -5.09 -4.58
C ALA A 45 -12.93 -4.99 -4.95
N VAL A 46 -12.09 -5.99 -4.63
CA VAL A 46 -10.64 -5.95 -4.90
C VAL A 46 -10.40 -5.75 -6.41
N PRO A 47 -9.48 -4.85 -6.82
CA PRO A 47 -9.10 -4.67 -8.22
C PRO A 47 -8.67 -6.01 -8.83
N VAL A 48 -9.17 -6.32 -10.03
CA VAL A 48 -8.97 -7.64 -10.66
C VAL A 48 -7.49 -8.07 -10.67
N PRO A 49 -6.51 -7.21 -10.99
CA PRO A 49 -5.10 -7.61 -10.97
C PRO A 49 -4.55 -8.00 -9.58
N LEU A 50 -5.18 -7.56 -8.49
CA LEU A 50 -4.81 -7.87 -7.10
C LEU A 50 -5.58 -9.05 -6.50
N ARG A 51 -6.39 -9.76 -7.27
CA ARG A 51 -7.14 -10.94 -6.78
C ARG A 51 -6.32 -12.23 -6.73
N GLY A 52 -5.02 -12.17 -6.99
CA GLY A 52 -4.14 -13.34 -6.95
C GLY A 52 -4.02 -13.95 -5.56
N ALA A 53 -4.05 -13.09 -4.54
CA ALA A 53 -4.17 -13.45 -3.14
C ALA A 53 -5.07 -12.43 -2.43
N VAL A 54 -6.02 -12.93 -1.63
CA VAL A 54 -6.86 -12.12 -0.74
C VAL A 54 -6.83 -12.83 0.61
N ASP A 55 -5.99 -12.36 1.52
CA ASP A 55 -5.68 -13.03 2.77
C ASP A 55 -6.14 -12.21 3.98
N TRP A 56 -7.15 -12.74 4.67
CA TRP A 56 -7.62 -12.20 5.95
C TRP A 56 -6.84 -12.87 7.08
N CYS A 57 -6.03 -12.08 7.77
CA CYS A 57 -5.25 -12.53 8.90
C CYS A 57 -5.50 -11.65 10.12
N GLU A 58 -5.17 -12.16 11.31
CA GLU A 58 -5.06 -11.35 12.53
C GLU A 58 -6.32 -10.50 12.86
N GLY A 59 -7.50 -10.97 12.43
CA GLY A 59 -8.82 -10.34 12.63
C GLY A 59 -9.06 -9.07 11.82
N ARG A 60 -8.19 -8.06 11.95
CA ARG A 60 -8.35 -6.73 11.36
C ARG A 60 -7.41 -6.44 10.20
N GLN A 61 -6.64 -7.42 9.76
CA GLN A 61 -5.63 -7.26 8.72
C GLN A 61 -6.08 -7.96 7.44
N LEU A 62 -5.92 -7.26 6.33
CA LEU A 62 -6.09 -7.78 4.99
C LEU A 62 -4.80 -7.54 4.22
N MET A 63 -4.30 -8.58 3.56
CA MET A 63 -3.31 -8.46 2.50
C MET A 63 -3.98 -8.86 1.18
N VAL A 64 -3.81 -8.04 0.16
CA VAL A 64 -4.13 -8.41 -1.22
C VAL A 64 -2.89 -8.29 -2.09
N ALA A 65 -2.71 -9.25 -2.97
CA ALA A 65 -1.57 -9.25 -3.88
C ALA A 65 -1.97 -9.78 -5.25
N SER A 66 -1.29 -9.28 -6.28
CA SER A 66 -1.32 -9.94 -7.57
C SER A 66 -0.64 -11.31 -7.50
N GLY A 67 -0.93 -12.17 -8.48
CA GLY A 67 -0.02 -13.26 -8.78
C GLY A 67 1.30 -12.75 -9.35
N LEU A 68 2.21 -13.68 -9.66
CA LEU A 68 3.34 -13.40 -10.54
C LEU A 68 2.81 -12.99 -11.93
N PHE A 69 3.52 -12.12 -12.62
CA PHE A 69 3.15 -11.57 -13.94
C PHE A 69 1.99 -10.56 -13.91
N LEU A 70 2.04 -9.60 -12.99
CA LEU A 70 1.04 -8.54 -12.84
C LEU A 70 0.64 -7.89 -14.17
N HIS A 71 1.60 -7.56 -15.04
CA HIS A 71 1.35 -6.85 -16.30
C HIS A 71 0.36 -7.58 -17.22
N GLY A 72 0.38 -8.92 -17.25
CA GLY A 72 -0.59 -9.69 -18.02
C GLY A 72 -2.02 -9.52 -17.49
N ALA A 73 -2.19 -9.47 -16.17
CA ALA A 73 -3.48 -9.20 -15.54
C ALA A 73 -3.96 -7.75 -15.80
N VAL A 74 -3.04 -6.78 -15.75
CA VAL A 74 -3.30 -5.37 -16.04
C VAL A 74 -3.77 -5.17 -17.49
N VAL A 75 -3.09 -5.79 -18.46
CA VAL A 75 -3.45 -5.71 -19.89
C VAL A 75 -4.87 -6.24 -20.14
N ARG A 76 -5.28 -7.28 -19.42
CA ARG A 76 -6.66 -7.81 -19.51
C ARG A 76 -7.70 -6.95 -18.81
N ALA A 77 -7.32 -6.24 -17.76
CA ALA A 77 -8.25 -5.52 -16.90
C ALA A 77 -8.59 -4.10 -17.40
N TYR A 78 -7.62 -3.38 -17.96
CA TYR A 78 -7.78 -1.96 -18.29
C TYR A 78 -7.41 -1.69 -19.75
N PRO A 79 -8.17 -0.90 -20.52
CA PRO A 79 -7.79 -0.54 -21.88
C PRO A 79 -6.55 0.38 -21.91
N ALA A 80 -5.73 0.25 -22.97
CA ALA A 80 -4.66 1.20 -23.24
C ALA A 80 -5.20 2.51 -23.83
N ALA A 81 -4.52 3.62 -23.53
CA ALA A 81 -4.71 4.87 -24.23
C ALA A 81 -4.22 4.76 -25.68
N ALA A 82 -4.79 5.58 -26.57
CA ALA A 82 -4.39 5.61 -27.97
C ALA A 82 -2.91 5.99 -28.11
N GLY A 83 -2.14 5.17 -28.82
CA GLY A 83 -0.70 5.40 -29.04
C GLY A 83 0.21 4.90 -27.92
N GLU A 84 -0.33 4.27 -26.88
CA GLU A 84 0.47 3.63 -25.82
C GLU A 84 0.38 2.10 -25.93
N PRO A 85 1.25 1.45 -26.72
CA PRO A 85 1.25 0.00 -26.82
C PRO A 85 1.86 -0.64 -25.56
N ASP A 86 1.38 -1.84 -25.25
CA ASP A 86 2.10 -2.75 -24.36
C ASP A 86 3.42 -3.16 -25.05
N ARG A 87 4.49 -3.40 -24.28
CA ARG A 87 5.83 -3.71 -24.82
C ARG A 87 6.40 -4.99 -24.24
N ILE A 88 7.25 -5.66 -25.02
CA ILE A 88 8.14 -6.71 -24.51
C ILE A 88 9.47 -6.04 -24.15
N GLY A 89 9.91 -6.19 -22.91
CA GLY A 89 11.22 -5.70 -22.47
C GLY A 89 12.37 -6.52 -23.05
N GLU A 90 13.60 -6.02 -22.88
CA GLU A 90 14.82 -6.73 -23.29
C GLU A 90 15.03 -8.04 -22.51
N ASP A 91 14.41 -8.12 -21.34
CA ASP A 91 14.31 -9.30 -20.46
C ASP A 91 13.26 -10.33 -20.93
N GLY A 92 12.53 -10.04 -22.01
CA GLY A 92 11.45 -10.89 -22.53
C GLY A 92 10.13 -10.79 -21.76
N TRP A 93 10.03 -9.91 -20.76
CA TRP A 93 8.80 -9.73 -19.98
C TRP A 93 7.80 -8.79 -20.69
N LEU A 94 6.51 -9.09 -20.52
CA LEU A 94 5.44 -8.19 -20.94
C LEU A 94 5.31 -7.04 -19.94
N TYR A 95 5.35 -5.81 -20.46
CA TYR A 95 5.07 -4.58 -19.73
C TYR A 95 3.82 -3.93 -20.29
N ALA A 96 2.83 -3.76 -19.42
CA ALA A 96 1.60 -3.03 -19.73
C ALA A 96 1.90 -1.56 -20.05
N ALA A 97 1.12 -0.99 -20.96
CA ALA A 97 1.18 0.43 -21.30
C ALA A 97 1.04 1.32 -20.04
N PRO A 98 1.74 2.47 -19.96
CA PRO A 98 1.69 3.37 -18.81
C PRO A 98 0.27 3.76 -18.39
N SER A 99 -0.64 4.03 -19.33
CA SER A 99 -2.05 4.34 -19.03
C SER A 99 -2.76 3.23 -18.25
N ARG A 100 -2.41 1.96 -18.50
CA ARG A 100 -3.03 0.82 -17.79
C ARG A 100 -2.48 0.68 -16.38
N ILE A 101 -1.20 1.00 -16.17
CA ILE A 101 -0.59 1.08 -14.84
C ILE A 101 -1.22 2.21 -14.03
N ALA A 102 -1.40 3.38 -14.64
CA ALA A 102 -2.11 4.50 -14.04
C ALA A 102 -3.55 4.14 -13.68
N ALA A 103 -4.25 3.39 -14.54
CA ALA A 103 -5.58 2.89 -14.25
C ALA A 103 -5.59 1.94 -13.04
N LEU A 104 -4.63 1.02 -12.92
CA LEU A 104 -4.49 0.17 -11.73
C LEU A 104 -4.23 1.00 -10.47
N ASN A 105 -3.29 1.94 -10.52
CA ASN A 105 -2.98 2.83 -9.39
C ASN A 105 -4.23 3.58 -8.90
N ALA A 106 -5.00 4.15 -9.83
CA ALA A 106 -6.26 4.83 -9.53
C ALA A 106 -7.34 3.87 -8.97
N ASP A 107 -7.44 2.65 -9.51
CA ASP A 107 -8.41 1.64 -9.07
C ASP A 107 -8.10 1.14 -7.65
N ILE A 108 -6.82 0.96 -7.31
CA ILE A 108 -6.39 0.67 -5.93
C ILE A 108 -6.85 1.78 -4.99
N GLU A 109 -6.58 3.04 -5.33
CA GLU A 109 -6.99 4.17 -4.52
C GLU A 109 -8.51 4.31 -4.39
N ALA A 110 -9.27 4.02 -5.46
CA ALA A 110 -10.73 4.02 -5.45
C ALA A 110 -11.28 2.88 -4.58
N TRP A 111 -10.73 1.68 -4.72
CA TRP A 111 -11.05 0.52 -3.89
C TRP A 111 -10.81 0.81 -2.40
N LEU A 112 -9.66 1.38 -2.05
CA LEU A 112 -9.31 1.77 -0.69
C LEU A 112 -10.36 2.74 -0.09
N ARG A 113 -10.81 3.74 -0.84
CA ARG A 113 -11.88 4.65 -0.40
C ARG A 113 -13.21 3.92 -0.23
N ARG A 114 -13.55 3.01 -1.15
CA ARG A 114 -14.79 2.22 -1.09
C ARG A 114 -14.83 1.32 0.14
N ILE A 115 -13.77 0.55 0.41
CA ILE A 115 -13.76 -0.40 1.54
C ILE A 115 -13.77 0.30 2.90
N HIS A 116 -13.28 1.55 2.97
CA HIS A 116 -13.40 2.36 4.18
C HIS A 116 -14.87 2.66 4.53
N GLY A 117 -15.75 2.75 3.53
CA GLY A 117 -17.19 2.85 3.74
C GLY A 117 -17.82 1.56 4.30
N GLU A 118 -17.23 0.39 4.01
CA GLU A 118 -17.69 -0.90 4.56
C GLU A 118 -17.19 -1.10 6.00
N CYS A 119 -15.90 -0.87 6.24
CA CYS A 119 -15.30 -0.91 7.57
C CYS A 119 -14.20 0.16 7.64
N PRO A 120 -14.19 1.04 8.65
CA PRO A 120 -13.19 2.09 8.74
C PRO A 120 -11.76 1.54 8.70
N VAL A 121 -10.99 1.99 7.71
CA VAL A 121 -9.56 1.70 7.57
C VAL A 121 -8.77 2.56 8.56
N LEU A 122 -7.92 1.92 9.36
CA LEU A 122 -6.97 2.58 10.25
C LEU A 122 -5.76 3.09 9.46
N ALA A 123 -5.20 2.23 8.60
CA ALA A 123 -4.12 2.56 7.70
C ALA A 123 -4.07 1.57 6.52
N ALA A 124 -3.52 2.02 5.40
CA ALA A 124 -3.17 1.19 4.26
C ALA A 124 -1.68 1.37 3.92
N TYR A 125 -1.09 0.34 3.33
CA TYR A 125 0.30 0.33 2.90
C TYR A 125 0.40 -0.41 1.58
N ARG A 126 1.02 0.20 0.57
CA ARG A 126 1.39 -0.48 -0.66
C ARG A 126 2.89 -0.77 -0.61
N ALA A 127 3.24 -2.05 -0.74
CA ALA A 127 4.63 -2.44 -0.81
C ALA A 127 5.26 -1.97 -2.13
N GLU A 128 6.52 -1.57 -2.06
CA GLU A 128 7.31 -1.25 -3.24
C GLU A 128 8.09 -2.49 -3.67
N ASP A 129 8.02 -2.77 -4.97
CA ASP A 129 8.92 -3.70 -5.63
C ASP A 129 10.25 -2.96 -5.88
N PRO A 130 11.36 -3.33 -5.21
CA PRO A 130 12.62 -2.60 -5.32
C PRO A 130 13.19 -2.61 -6.75
N ASP A 131 12.79 -3.59 -7.56
CA ASP A 131 13.25 -3.76 -8.93
C ASP A 131 12.41 -2.96 -9.94
N SER A 132 11.31 -2.33 -9.50
CA SER A 132 10.36 -1.65 -10.41
C SER A 132 10.70 -0.19 -10.73
N GLY A 133 11.77 0.37 -10.17
CA GLY A 133 12.09 1.80 -10.32
C GLY A 133 11.30 2.72 -9.38
N GLY A 134 10.57 2.15 -8.41
CA GLY A 134 9.96 2.87 -7.29
C GLY A 134 8.61 3.54 -7.59
N THR A 135 8.13 4.31 -6.60
CA THR A 135 6.83 5.00 -6.64
C THR A 135 7.01 6.51 -6.74
N ARG A 136 6.30 7.15 -7.67
CA ARG A 136 6.09 8.61 -7.60
C ARG A 136 4.97 8.88 -6.59
N LEU A 137 5.38 9.21 -5.37
CA LEU A 137 4.49 9.39 -4.23
C LEU A 137 3.58 10.61 -4.38
N SER A 138 2.32 10.49 -3.96
CA SER A 138 1.32 11.56 -4.01
C SER A 138 1.19 12.32 -2.69
N ALA A 139 0.44 13.43 -2.69
CA ALA A 139 0.13 14.19 -1.48
C ALA A 139 -0.57 13.36 -0.39
N TRP A 140 -1.24 12.26 -0.75
CA TRP A 140 -1.83 11.34 0.23
C TRP A 140 -0.74 10.65 1.05
N HIS A 141 0.39 10.28 0.43
CA HIS A 141 1.53 9.71 1.14
C HIS A 141 2.11 10.71 2.15
N ASP A 142 2.37 11.94 1.74
CA ASP A 142 2.94 12.97 2.61
C ASP A 142 2.01 13.30 3.79
N TRP A 143 0.71 13.39 3.53
CA TRP A 143 -0.32 13.56 4.55
C TRP A 143 -0.38 12.37 5.53
N SER A 144 -0.08 11.16 5.05
CA SER A 144 -0.02 9.94 5.86
C SER A 144 1.21 9.91 6.76
N LEU A 145 2.36 10.33 6.25
CA LEU A 145 3.59 10.50 7.04
C LEU A 145 3.38 11.48 8.19
N ALA A 146 2.68 12.60 7.96
CA ALA A 146 2.37 13.57 9.01
C ALA A 146 1.50 13.00 10.14
N ARG A 147 0.72 11.94 9.88
CA ARG A 147 -0.14 11.25 10.87
C ARG A 147 0.50 10.04 11.51
N LEU A 148 1.67 9.62 11.04
CA LEU A 148 2.39 8.48 11.59
C LEU A 148 2.55 8.54 13.12
N PRO A 149 2.87 9.70 13.76
CA PRO A 149 2.99 9.75 15.22
C PRO A 149 1.75 9.25 15.98
N GLY A 150 0.55 9.52 15.46
CA GLY A 150 -0.71 9.04 16.04
C GLY A 150 -0.97 7.55 15.80
N LEU A 151 -0.34 6.96 14.79
CA LEU A 151 -0.45 5.53 14.46
C LEU A 151 0.61 4.66 15.16
N LEU A 152 1.74 5.24 15.60
CA LEU A 152 2.85 4.49 16.18
C LEU A 152 2.42 3.52 17.29
N PRO A 153 1.59 3.91 18.29
CA PRO A 153 1.19 2.99 19.34
C PRO A 153 0.44 1.75 18.85
N GLU A 154 -0.29 1.86 17.73
CA GLU A 154 -0.98 0.72 17.11
C GLU A 154 -0.02 -0.15 16.28
N LEU A 155 0.90 0.48 15.54
CA LEU A 155 1.87 -0.23 14.71
C LEU A 155 2.91 -0.96 15.57
N GLU A 156 3.34 -0.38 16.69
CA GLU A 156 4.33 -0.98 17.59
C GLU A 156 3.85 -2.31 18.17
N ARG A 157 2.57 -2.42 18.53
CA ARG A 157 2.00 -3.67 19.07
C ARG A 157 2.10 -4.87 18.12
N VAL A 158 2.24 -4.62 16.82
CA VAL A 158 2.34 -5.67 15.80
C VAL A 158 3.77 -5.89 15.31
N LEU A 159 4.76 -5.10 15.75
CA LEU A 159 6.16 -5.23 15.29
C LEU A 159 6.87 -6.47 15.84
N ASP A 160 6.50 -6.93 17.03
CA ASP A 160 7.13 -8.07 17.72
C ASP A 160 6.62 -9.44 17.26
N HIS A 161 5.66 -9.44 16.33
CA HIS A 161 5.04 -10.64 15.80
C HIS A 161 5.63 -11.02 14.43
N SER A 162 5.10 -12.11 13.85
CA SER A 162 5.32 -12.48 12.46
C SER A 162 3.97 -12.55 11.76
N GLY A 163 3.82 -11.88 10.62
CA GLY A 163 2.55 -11.83 9.90
C GLY A 163 2.41 -10.59 9.02
N HIS A 164 1.25 -10.43 8.40
CA HIS A 164 1.01 -9.35 7.44
C HIS A 164 0.96 -7.98 8.14
N ALA A 165 0.44 -7.88 9.37
CA ALA A 165 0.45 -6.60 10.07
C ALA A 165 1.88 -6.18 10.44
N THR A 166 2.75 -7.14 10.79
CA THR A 166 4.17 -6.87 11.01
C THR A 166 4.84 -6.38 9.72
N SER A 167 4.60 -7.05 8.59
CA SER A 167 5.14 -6.64 7.28
C SER A 167 4.70 -5.24 6.91
N MET A 168 3.41 -4.92 7.07
CA MET A 168 2.87 -3.58 6.89
C MET A 168 3.55 -2.55 7.79
N ALA A 169 3.65 -2.81 9.10
CA ALA A 169 4.26 -1.88 10.05
C ALA A 169 5.73 -1.61 9.71
N ARG A 170 6.51 -2.66 9.39
CA ARG A 170 7.91 -2.51 8.97
C ARG A 170 8.04 -1.71 7.68
N GLY A 171 7.17 -1.96 6.69
CA GLY A 171 7.13 -1.21 5.43
C GLY A 171 6.84 0.28 5.63
N ILE A 172 5.86 0.61 6.46
CA ILE A 172 5.53 1.99 6.84
C ILE A 172 6.74 2.67 7.49
N MET A 173 7.40 2.00 8.44
CA MET A 173 8.58 2.54 9.11
C MET A 173 9.75 2.76 8.14
N ALA A 174 9.96 1.86 7.18
CA ALA A 174 10.97 2.00 6.14
C ALA A 174 10.70 3.21 5.22
N MET A 175 9.44 3.44 4.82
CA MET A 175 9.05 4.64 4.07
C MET A 175 9.29 5.92 4.88
N ALA A 176 8.90 5.93 6.15
CA ALA A 176 9.10 7.09 7.03
C ALA A 176 10.58 7.41 7.26
N ARG A 177 11.46 6.39 7.34
CA ARG A 177 12.92 6.56 7.38
C ARG A 177 13.46 7.24 6.14
N ARG A 178 13.09 6.74 4.95
CA ARG A 178 13.53 7.33 3.67
C ARG A 178 13.08 8.78 3.52
N ALA A 179 11.90 9.12 4.04
CA ALA A 179 11.39 10.48 4.04
C ALA A 179 12.02 11.39 5.12
N SER A 180 12.91 10.88 5.98
CA SER A 180 13.42 11.60 7.16
C SER A 180 12.30 12.13 8.08
N ARG A 181 11.16 11.42 8.14
CA ARG A 181 9.96 11.80 8.90
C ARG A 181 9.73 10.96 10.15
N LEU A 182 10.63 10.03 10.48
CA LEU A 182 10.59 9.43 11.81
C LEU A 182 10.93 10.47 12.88
N PRO A 183 10.17 10.52 13.99
CA PRO A 183 10.56 11.31 15.14
C PRO A 183 11.99 10.96 15.55
N ARG A 184 12.85 11.97 15.70
CA ARG A 184 14.27 11.78 16.08
C ARG A 184 14.45 11.17 17.48
N LEU A 185 13.40 11.14 18.29
CA LEU A 185 13.37 10.58 19.64
C LEU A 185 12.00 9.96 19.88
N GLY A 186 11.97 8.66 20.11
CA GLY A 186 10.80 7.91 20.56
C GLY A 186 11.29 6.71 21.34
N VAL A 187 10.94 6.66 22.63
CA VAL A 187 11.23 5.54 23.51
C VAL A 187 10.42 4.35 23.02
N PHE A 188 11.06 3.43 22.32
CA PHE A 188 10.51 2.12 22.03
C PHE A 188 10.39 1.35 23.36
N ALA A 189 9.31 0.58 23.51
CA ALA A 189 9.02 -0.21 24.70
C ALA A 189 10.24 -1.04 25.14
N GLY A 190 10.95 -0.57 26.17
CA GLY A 190 12.01 -1.32 26.86
C GLY A 190 13.42 -1.19 26.28
N ASP A 191 13.59 -1.03 24.96
CA ASP A 191 14.91 -0.96 24.32
C ASP A 191 15.19 0.40 23.70
N VAL A 192 16.17 1.10 24.27
CA VAL A 192 16.76 2.31 23.68
C VAL A 192 17.59 1.89 22.48
N MET A 193 16.98 1.81 21.29
CA MET A 193 17.76 1.83 20.06
C MET A 193 18.17 3.29 19.74
N SER A 194 19.43 3.59 20.02
CA SER A 194 20.12 4.73 19.42
C SER A 194 20.30 4.45 17.93
N TRP A 195 19.49 5.10 17.08
CA TRP A 195 19.61 4.97 15.62
C TRP A 195 20.66 5.96 15.10
N THR A 196 21.90 5.81 15.55
CA THR A 196 23.06 6.35 14.86
C THR A 196 23.68 5.26 14.02
N ASP A 197 23.11 5.00 12.86
CA ASP A 197 23.88 4.52 11.72
C ASP A 197 23.57 5.45 10.56
N GLY A 198 24.53 6.32 10.30
CA GLY A 198 24.61 7.09 9.06
C GLY A 198 24.82 6.14 7.86
N PRO A 199 24.76 6.69 6.64
CA PRO A 199 24.82 5.88 5.44
C PRO A 199 26.18 5.16 5.34
N ALA A 200 26.14 3.88 5.01
CA ALA A 200 27.25 3.21 4.31
C ALA A 200 27.09 3.45 2.81
#